data_AF-A0A7Y5C1Y6-F1
#
_entry.id   AF-A0A7Y5C1Y6-F1
#
_cell.length_a   1.000
_cell.length_b   1.000
_cell.length_c   1.000
_cell.angle_alpha   90.00
_cell.angle_beta   90.00
_cell.angle_gamma   90.00
#
_symmetry.space_group_name_H-M   'P 1'
#
loop_
_entity.id
_entity.type
_entity.pdbx_description
1 polymer ?
#
loop_
_entity_poly.entity_id
_entity_poly.type
_entity_poly.pdbx_seq_one_letter_code
_entity_poly.pdbx_strand_id
1 'polypeptide(L)'
;MKEYRVNIGEYADDIPNDVAGVYLQLTGRGIKSYEKGDKTVYLIGSFDNFEDAEKLKKEMQEMGIKGAKVVTYVNDKETDSK
;
A
#
# COMPACT_ATOMS: atom_id res chain seq x y z
N MET A 1 18.62 -1.50 6.10
CA MET A 1 18.17 -1.38 4.70
C MET A 1 16.94 -0.49 4.66
N LYS A 2 16.74 0.26 3.57
CA LYS A 2 15.53 1.07 3.37
C LYS A 2 14.70 0.37 2.30
N GLU A 3 13.43 0.13 2.58
CA GLU A 3 12.48 -0.45 1.64
C GLU A 3 11.34 0.53 1.42
N TYR A 4 10.95 0.76 0.19
CA TYR A 4 9.79 1.57 -0.17
C TYR A 4 8.63 0.65 -0.50
N ARG A 5 7.50 0.89 0.13
CA ARG A 5 6.25 0.15 -0.09
C ARG A 5 5.15 1.14 -0.42
N VAL A 6 4.10 0.68 -1.09
CA VAL A 6 2.96 1.54 -1.40
C VAL A 6 1.79 1.13 -0.53
N ASN A 7 1.40 2.01 0.39
CA ASN A 7 0.14 1.89 1.11
C ASN A 7 -0.99 2.20 0.14
N ILE A 8 -1.86 1.24 -0.08
CA ILE A 8 -3.02 1.35 -0.97
C ILE A 8 -4.29 1.72 -0.21
N GLY A 9 -4.29 1.62 1.12
CA GLY A 9 -5.43 2.04 1.93
C GLY A 9 -5.46 1.35 3.29
N GLU A 10 -6.26 1.94 4.17
CA GLU A 10 -6.49 1.48 5.54
C GLU A 10 -7.99 1.39 5.80
N TYR A 11 -8.47 0.22 6.25
CA TYR A 11 -9.89 -0.02 6.49
C TYR A 11 -10.09 -0.57 7.90
N ALA A 12 -11.09 -0.04 8.60
CA ALA A 12 -11.45 -0.50 9.95
C ALA A 12 -12.32 -1.76 9.92
N ASP A 13 -13.33 -1.74 9.05
CA ASP A 13 -14.30 -2.82 8.89
C ASP A 13 -14.13 -3.50 7.54
N ASP A 14 -14.73 -2.92 6.50
CA ASP A 14 -14.84 -3.51 5.17
C ASP A 14 -14.22 -2.63 4.09
N ILE A 15 -13.66 -3.29 3.08
CA ILE A 15 -13.13 -2.62 1.90
C ILE A 15 -14.33 -2.19 1.03
N PRO A 16 -14.43 -0.92 0.61
CA PRO A 16 -15.52 -0.45 -0.23
C PRO A 16 -15.57 -1.24 -1.54
N ASN A 17 -16.78 -1.58 -2.00
CA ASN A 17 -16.99 -2.36 -3.23
C ASN A 17 -16.30 -1.76 -4.46
N ASP A 18 -16.21 -0.42 -4.54
CA ASP A 18 -15.51 0.29 -5.62
C ASP A 18 -14.03 -0.08 -5.76
N VAL A 19 -13.37 -0.47 -4.67
CA VAL A 19 -11.94 -0.83 -4.65
C VAL A 19 -11.70 -2.29 -4.28
N ALA A 20 -12.70 -3.00 -3.76
CA ALA A 20 -12.61 -4.41 -3.39
C ALA A 20 -12.11 -5.30 -4.54
N GLY A 21 -12.60 -5.07 -5.77
CA GLY A 21 -12.14 -5.79 -6.96
C GLY A 21 -10.63 -5.63 -7.21
N VAL A 22 -10.12 -4.40 -7.08
CA VAL A 22 -8.69 -4.11 -7.23
C VAL A 22 -7.90 -4.83 -6.14
N TYR A 23 -8.33 -4.72 -4.88
CA TYR A 23 -7.67 -5.40 -3.75
C TYR A 23 -7.58 -6.91 -3.92
N LEU A 24 -8.63 -7.56 -4.40
CA LEU A 24 -8.63 -9.00 -4.71
C LEU A 24 -7.57 -9.35 -5.76
N GLN A 25 -7.44 -8.56 -6.83
CA GLN A 25 -6.41 -8.76 -7.85
C GLN A 25 -4.99 -8.57 -7.28
N LEU A 26 -4.83 -7.57 -6.42
CA LEU A 26 -3.55 -7.29 -5.77
C LEU A 26 -3.17 -8.40 -4.78
N THR A 27 -4.14 -9.04 -4.12
CA THR A 27 -3.89 -10.12 -3.16
C THR A 27 -3.12 -11.27 -3.82
N GLY A 28 -3.43 -11.58 -5.07
CA GLY A 28 -2.66 -12.53 -5.90
C GLY A 28 -1.25 -12.07 -6.28
N ARG A 29 -0.96 -10.76 -6.22
CA ARG A 29 0.36 -10.15 -6.43
C ARG A 29 1.20 -10.06 -5.15
N GLY A 30 0.69 -10.52 -4.01
CA GLY A 30 1.41 -10.54 -2.74
C GLY A 30 1.34 -9.22 -1.98
N ILE A 31 0.14 -8.65 -1.82
CA ILE A 31 -0.05 -7.56 -0.85
C ILE A 31 0.28 -8.04 0.55
N LYS A 32 0.79 -7.13 1.37
CA LYS A 32 0.94 -7.33 2.80
C LYS A 32 -0.07 -6.47 3.53
N SER A 33 -0.72 -7.04 4.52
CA SER A 33 -1.60 -6.30 5.43
C SER A 33 -1.11 -6.43 6.85
N TYR A 34 -1.28 -5.38 7.64
CA TYR A 34 -0.99 -5.40 9.07
C TYR A 34 -2.05 -4.62 9.84
N GLU A 35 -2.37 -5.08 11.05
CA GLU A 35 -3.29 -4.39 11.94
C GLU A 35 -2.58 -3.23 12.64
N LYS A 36 -3.22 -2.06 12.63
CA LYS A 36 -2.75 -0.81 13.21
C LYS A 36 -3.90 -0.23 14.04
N GLY A 37 -4.01 -0.70 15.29
CA GLY A 37 -5.15 -0.39 16.15
C GLY A 37 -6.42 -1.05 15.60
N ASP A 38 -7.48 -0.28 15.43
CA ASP A 38 -8.77 -0.74 14.91
C ASP A 38 -8.85 -0.76 13.36
N LYS A 39 -7.70 -0.69 12.66
CA LYS A 39 -7.65 -0.67 11.19
C LYS A 39 -6.64 -1.66 10.65
N THR A 40 -6.94 -2.23 9.50
CA THR A 40 -6.00 -3.00 8.70
C THR A 40 -5.41 -2.11 7.62
N VAL A 41 -4.10 -1.95 7.62
CA VAL A 41 -3.35 -1.22 6.59
C VAL A 41 -2.87 -2.20 5.55
N TYR A 42 -3.08 -1.87 4.28
CA TYR A 42 -2.68 -2.69 3.15
C TYR A 42 -1.58 -2.03 2.35
N LEU A 43 -0.51 -2.79 2.13
CA LEU A 43 0.70 -2.41 1.45
C LEU A 43 0.94 -3.33 0.26
N ILE A 44 1.47 -2.79 -0.82
CA ILE A 44 1.91 -3.59 -1.96
C ILE A 44 3.30 -3.15 -2.43
N GLY A 45 4.04 -4.15 -2.92
CA GLY A 45 5.38 -3.96 -3.44
C GLY A 45 6.39 -3.78 -2.32
N SER A 46 7.64 -4.03 -2.66
CA SER A 46 8.80 -3.73 -1.83
C SER A 46 9.93 -3.39 -2.79
N PHE A 47 10.33 -2.13 -2.77
CA PHE A 47 11.29 -1.57 -3.72
C PHE A 47 12.46 -0.98 -2.96
N ASP A 48 13.66 -1.08 -3.51
CA ASP A 48 14.83 -0.40 -2.94
C ASP A 48 14.89 1.09 -3.35
N ASN A 49 14.06 1.50 -4.31
CA ASN A 49 14.03 2.85 -4.87
C ASN A 49 12.64 3.51 -4.76
N PHE A 50 12.64 4.82 -4.52
CA PHE A 50 11.41 5.62 -4.45
C PHE A 50 10.69 5.71 -5.81
N GLU A 51 11.42 5.79 -6.92
CA GLU A 51 10.82 5.93 -8.26
C GLU A 51 9.94 4.73 -8.64
N ASP A 52 10.36 3.49 -8.32
CA ASP A 52 9.55 2.29 -8.56
C ASP A 52 8.28 2.30 -7.70
N ALA A 53 8.40 2.72 -6.43
CA ALA A 53 7.25 2.88 -5.56
C ALA A 53 6.29 3.98 -6.06
N GLU A 54 6.79 5.07 -6.63
CA GLU A 54 5.96 6.11 -7.25
C GLU A 54 5.23 5.65 -8.51
N LYS A 55 5.88 4.83 -9.35
CA LYS A 55 5.21 4.22 -10.51
C LYS A 55 4.04 3.36 -10.04
N LEU A 56 4.29 2.50 -9.06
CA LEU A 56 3.24 1.65 -8.51
C LEU A 56 2.13 2.51 -7.87
N LYS A 57 2.46 3.57 -7.12
CA LYS A 57 1.49 4.53 -6.58
C LYS A 57 0.58 5.07 -7.69
N LYS A 58 1.15 5.53 -8.81
CA LYS A 58 0.36 6.05 -9.95
C LYS A 58 -0.56 4.98 -10.53
N GLU A 59 -0.05 3.77 -10.75
CA GLU A 59 -0.87 2.65 -11.23
C GLU A 59 -2.05 2.38 -10.28
N MET A 60 -1.83 2.39 -8.97
CA MET A 60 -2.91 2.21 -7.97
C MET A 60 -3.94 3.33 -8.07
N GLN A 61 -3.50 4.59 -8.22
CA GLN A 61 -4.39 5.74 -8.40
C GLN A 61 -5.22 5.62 -9.70
N GLU A 62 -4.62 5.15 -10.79
CA GLU A 62 -5.29 4.90 -12.06
C GLU A 62 -6.30 3.74 -11.98
N MET A 63 -6.02 2.72 -11.17
CA MET A 63 -6.95 1.62 -10.88
C MET A 63 -8.13 2.03 -9.98
N GLY A 64 -8.14 3.24 -9.44
CA GLY A 64 -9.22 3.76 -8.58
C GLY A 64 -8.83 3.93 -7.12
N ILE A 65 -7.64 3.49 -6.72
CA ILE A 65 -7.10 3.64 -5.36
C ILE A 65 -6.48 5.03 -5.20
N LYS A 66 -7.33 6.05 -5.10
CA LYS A 66 -6.89 7.44 -4.97
C LYS A 66 -6.10 7.72 -3.68
N GLY A 67 -6.30 6.88 -2.66
CA GLY A 67 -5.61 6.96 -1.36
C GLY A 67 -4.19 6.41 -1.35
N ALA A 68 -3.66 5.92 -2.49
CA ALA A 68 -2.35 5.31 -2.54
C ALA A 68 -1.21 6.28 -2.17
N LYS A 69 -0.31 5.84 -1.29
CA LYS A 69 0.84 6.61 -0.77
C LYS A 69 2.09 5.74 -0.69
N VAL A 70 3.25 6.33 -0.98
CA VAL A 70 4.54 5.67 -0.78
C VAL A 70 4.95 5.83 0.67
N VAL A 71 5.31 4.73 1.32
CA VAL A 71 5.82 4.66 2.70
C VAL A 71 7.20 4.03 2.70
N THR A 72 8.08 4.50 3.58
CA THR A 72 9.47 4.06 3.65
C THR A 72 9.70 3.27 4.93
N TYR A 73 10.16 2.04 4.82
CA TYR A 73 10.50 1.17 5.93
C TYR A 73 12.01 1.19 6.17
N VAL A 74 12.43 1.50 7.39
CA VAL A 74 13.84 1.54 7.80
C VAL A 74 14.01 0.64 9.02
N ASN A 75 14.68 -0.51 8.85
CA ASN A 75 14.84 -1.51 9.91
C ASN A 75 13.51 -1.88 10.58
N ASP A 76 12.52 -2.30 9.77
CA ASP A 76 11.16 -2.66 10.20
C ASP A 76 10.29 -1.52 10.76
N LYS A 77 10.85 -0.31 10.90
CA LYS A 77 10.06 0.89 11.25
C LYS A 77 9.56 1.60 10.01
N GLU A 78 8.23 1.71 9.90
CA GLU A 78 7.58 2.63 8.96
C GLU A 78 7.95 4.08 9.32
N THR A 79 8.52 4.80 8.37
CA THR A 79 8.67 6.24 8.39
C THR A 79 7.83 6.82 7.24
N ASP A 80 6.96 7.75 7.58
CA ASP A 80 6.24 8.54 6.58
C ASP A 80 7.27 9.44 5.87
N SER A 81 7.49 9.20 4.57
CA SER A 81 8.27 10.13 3.74
C SER A 81 7.33 11.26 3.35
N LYS A 82 7.26 12.28 4.20
CA LYS A 82 6.51 13.52 3.99
C LYS A 82 7.16 14.43 2.96
#